data_AF-A0A1X7TEL6-F1
#
_entry.id   AF-A0A1X7TEL6-F1
#
_cell.length_a   1.000
_cell.length_b   1.000
_cell.length_c   1.000
_cell.angle_alpha   90.00
_cell.angle_beta   90.00
_cell.angle_gamma   90.00
#
_symmetry.space_group_name_H-M   'P 1'
#
loop_
_entity.id
_entity.type
_entity.pdbx_description
1 polymer ?
#
loop_
_entity_poly.entity_id
_entity_poly.type
_entity_poly.pdbx_seq_one_letter_code
_entity_poly.pdbx_strand_id
1 'polypeptide(L)'
;MLDLEPYTAEGITSREKGLGPSSPLIYNLTGIIVHQGQASAGHYYAFIKTKGKNTFMKATPLLHKATPTIPEEEEMETIQLHPLQEEEKEEEQWLKFNDTLVERFIIDEFTLETECFGGSVRSNSSDPVHTSHPESRVRHWNAYMLFYEAANEIKKTQDTRKEQDSPVTVVPTMSSEDNLSQLQELVTKGEKRGVFNDNIPSTIQRSVNTENLHFMQNRDVYCREYFEFIRNLTFCNDSLANVSLDPSGKECGRDLQGAKPPKRWSSLQVKEFSAVHSTLSLLVRNTNLSSFETETDSREIHSVNPYMIPSDIESLQNPSPGMHQILFSVEMSRAFIQECCSTLRDCDASTADAISHMICYCCYCNQSFSACIIEELQNNISTVPPNELKSYFKALTEVLLIEDSLQSKRIQFTLAGGKYKPELSIFKTIQTSSESKRIYQGIKFIVGLANRCFKARDFILAQGEQLQTAVSWLRRKINDHSWSHASAFSFSNESSTSKIFQRTISAQDTLDEANALLNELEARDSRAPNPSLTTTSTTSSSSSFKSSRESGNTPGGNIEG
;
A
#
# COMPACT_ATOMS: atom_id res chain seq x y z
N MET A 1 -48.83 -10.24 30.81
CA MET A 1 -48.85 -11.69 31.11
C MET A 1 -50.23 -12.19 30.71
N LEU A 2 -50.31 -13.40 30.14
CA LEU A 2 -51.54 -14.00 29.66
C LEU A 2 -51.80 -15.28 30.46
N ASP A 3 -52.93 -15.38 31.13
CA ASP A 3 -53.36 -16.62 31.78
C ASP A 3 -54.27 -17.40 30.84
N LEU A 4 -53.81 -18.59 30.43
CA LEU A 4 -54.56 -19.46 29.54
C LEU A 4 -55.37 -20.53 30.28
N GLU A 5 -55.22 -20.68 31.61
CA GLU A 5 -55.95 -21.68 32.40
C GLU A 5 -57.46 -21.68 32.11
N PRO A 6 -58.15 -20.52 32.08
CA PRO A 6 -59.60 -20.48 31.90
C PRO A 6 -60.10 -20.97 30.54
N TYR A 7 -59.18 -21.08 29.57
CA TYR A 7 -59.47 -21.47 28.18
C TYR A 7 -59.03 -22.90 27.88
N THR A 8 -58.41 -23.60 28.84
CA THR A 8 -58.07 -25.02 28.71
C THR A 8 -59.30 -25.90 28.91
N ALA A 9 -59.27 -27.13 28.36
CA ALA A 9 -60.34 -28.10 28.61
C ALA A 9 -60.56 -28.39 30.10
N GLU A 10 -59.47 -28.40 30.89
CA GLU A 10 -59.50 -28.61 32.34
C GLU A 10 -60.09 -27.41 33.09
N GLY A 11 -59.71 -26.18 32.73
CA GLY A 11 -60.26 -24.95 33.31
C GLY A 11 -61.74 -24.76 33.01
N ILE A 12 -62.16 -25.05 31.76
CA ILE A 12 -63.58 -25.03 31.36
C ILE A 12 -64.37 -26.06 32.19
N THR A 13 -63.87 -27.30 32.30
CA THR A 13 -64.52 -28.37 33.06
C THR A 13 -64.60 -28.05 34.57
N SER A 14 -63.56 -27.45 35.13
CA SER A 14 -63.51 -27.06 36.55
C SER A 14 -64.52 -25.96 36.85
N ARG A 15 -64.63 -24.97 35.95
CA ARG A 15 -65.63 -23.90 36.03
C ARG A 15 -67.06 -24.41 35.91
N GLU A 16 -67.32 -25.35 35.00
CA GLU A 16 -68.64 -25.97 34.84
C GLU A 16 -69.07 -26.81 36.06
N LYS A 17 -68.11 -27.41 36.76
CA LYS A 17 -68.34 -28.23 37.96
C LYS A 17 -68.31 -27.44 39.28
N GLY A 18 -68.09 -26.12 39.24
CA GLY A 18 -67.96 -25.29 40.44
C GLY A 18 -66.74 -25.62 41.31
N LEU A 19 -65.73 -26.28 40.74
CA LEU A 19 -64.44 -26.51 41.38
C LEU A 19 -63.63 -25.20 41.30
N GLY A 20 -62.87 -24.87 42.35
CA GLY A 20 -61.99 -23.70 42.37
C GLY A 20 -60.96 -23.70 41.22
N PRO A 21 -60.34 -22.55 40.91
CA PRO A 21 -59.42 -22.44 39.77
C PRO A 21 -58.24 -23.41 39.90
N SER A 22 -57.85 -24.02 38.77
CA SER A 22 -56.62 -24.82 38.69
C SER A 22 -55.39 -23.91 38.86
N SER A 23 -54.20 -24.51 38.96
CA SER A 23 -52.95 -23.74 38.97
C SER A 23 -52.86 -22.85 37.73
N PRO A 24 -52.51 -21.55 37.86
CA PRO A 24 -52.55 -20.61 36.74
C PRO A 24 -51.54 -21.01 35.67
N LEU A 25 -51.98 -20.93 34.41
CA LEU A 25 -51.16 -21.29 33.25
C LEU A 25 -50.69 -20.00 32.58
N ILE A 26 -49.67 -19.41 33.20
CA ILE A 26 -49.16 -18.09 32.87
C ILE A 26 -48.18 -18.14 31.70
N TYR A 27 -48.41 -17.26 30.74
CA TYR A 27 -47.58 -17.03 29.56
C TYR A 27 -47.06 -15.59 29.52
N ASN A 28 -45.76 -15.44 29.31
CA ASN A 28 -45.09 -14.15 29.20
C ASN A 28 -44.89 -13.81 27.73
N LEU A 29 -45.24 -12.60 27.32
CA LEU A 29 -44.95 -12.12 25.97
C LEU A 29 -43.43 -11.98 25.81
N THR A 30 -42.87 -12.64 24.81
CA THR A 30 -41.42 -12.66 24.54
C THR A 30 -41.08 -12.16 23.14
N GLY A 31 -42.05 -12.10 22.22
CA GLY A 31 -41.82 -11.59 20.87
C GLY A 31 -43.07 -11.03 20.20
N ILE A 32 -42.89 -10.06 19.33
CA ILE A 32 -43.93 -9.46 18.48
C ILE A 32 -43.35 -9.31 17.08
N ILE A 33 -44.02 -9.82 16.05
CA ILE A 33 -43.71 -9.49 14.64
C ILE A 33 -44.74 -8.46 14.18
N VAL A 34 -44.26 -7.36 13.62
CA VAL A 34 -45.06 -6.30 13.02
C VAL A 34 -44.91 -6.35 11.50
N HIS A 35 -46.02 -6.21 10.80
CA HIS A 35 -46.04 -6.06 9.36
C HIS A 35 -46.44 -4.63 9.01
N GLN A 36 -45.71 -3.99 8.11
CA GLN A 36 -45.97 -2.65 7.59
C GLN A 36 -46.14 -2.73 6.07
N GLY A 37 -47.35 -2.55 5.56
CA GLY A 37 -47.61 -2.54 4.11
C GLY A 37 -48.92 -3.20 3.71
N GLN A 38 -48.96 -3.66 2.46
CA GLN A 38 -50.10 -4.34 1.85
C GLN A 38 -50.00 -5.86 2.01
N ALA A 39 -51.12 -6.57 1.84
CA ALA A 39 -51.16 -8.03 2.02
C ALA A 39 -50.15 -8.81 1.14
N SER A 40 -49.84 -8.30 -0.06
CA SER A 40 -48.91 -8.94 -1.01
C SER A 40 -47.49 -8.39 -0.95
N ALA A 41 -47.26 -7.27 -0.26
CA ALA A 41 -45.97 -6.60 -0.21
C ALA A 41 -45.89 -5.65 0.99
N GLY A 42 -44.82 -5.78 1.77
CA GLY A 42 -44.60 -4.94 2.93
C GLY A 42 -43.30 -5.30 3.62
N HIS A 43 -43.08 -4.66 4.75
CA HIS A 43 -41.89 -4.80 5.57
C HIS A 43 -42.23 -5.51 6.89
N TYR A 44 -41.35 -6.39 7.35
CA TYR A 44 -41.50 -7.09 8.62
C TYR A 44 -40.37 -6.72 9.55
N TYR A 45 -40.71 -6.38 10.79
CA TYR A 45 -39.75 -6.18 11.86
C TYR A 45 -40.25 -6.81 13.14
N ALA A 46 -39.36 -7.05 14.10
CA ALA A 46 -39.68 -7.78 15.32
C ALA A 46 -39.27 -7.03 16.58
N PHE A 47 -40.06 -7.17 17.64
CA PHE A 47 -39.67 -6.85 19.00
C PHE A 47 -39.42 -8.15 19.74
N ILE A 48 -38.24 -8.32 20.33
CA ILE A 48 -37.86 -9.55 21.03
C ILE A 48 -37.36 -9.20 22.43
N LYS A 49 -37.84 -9.95 23.42
CA LYS A 49 -37.41 -9.87 24.81
C LYS A 49 -36.19 -10.76 25.02
N THR A 50 -35.07 -10.16 25.39
CA THR A 50 -33.79 -10.84 25.64
C THR A 50 -33.45 -10.87 27.13
N LYS A 51 -32.86 -11.97 27.59
CA LYS A 51 -32.26 -12.12 28.92
C LYS A 51 -30.74 -12.05 28.73
N GLY A 52 -30.08 -11.05 29.29
CA GLY A 52 -28.63 -10.91 29.14
C GLY A 52 -28.04 -9.80 30.01
N LYS A 53 -26.76 -9.94 30.34
CA LYS A 53 -25.98 -8.88 30.98
C LYS A 53 -26.01 -7.62 30.12
N ASN A 54 -26.05 -6.45 30.75
CA ASN A 54 -26.17 -5.15 30.08
C ASN A 54 -24.89 -4.84 29.27
N THR A 55 -24.72 -5.47 28.10
CA THR A 55 -23.52 -5.37 27.25
C THR A 55 -23.48 -4.10 26.40
N PHE A 56 -24.47 -3.21 26.51
CA PHE A 56 -24.36 -1.83 26.06
C PHE A 56 -23.46 -1.00 27.01
N MET A 57 -22.29 -1.53 27.39
CA MET A 57 -21.23 -0.73 27.99
C MET A 57 -20.69 0.22 26.91
N LYS A 58 -21.06 1.50 27.07
CA LYS A 58 -20.48 2.71 26.44
C LYS A 58 -19.37 2.44 25.42
N ALA A 59 -19.72 2.32 24.15
CA ALA A 59 -18.83 2.77 23.08
C ALA A 59 -18.76 4.29 23.17
N THR A 60 -17.95 4.80 24.11
CA THR A 60 -17.66 6.23 24.19
C THR A 60 -16.84 6.57 22.95
N PRO A 61 -17.26 7.50 22.08
CA PRO A 61 -16.40 7.98 21.01
C PRO A 61 -15.25 8.73 21.68
N LEU A 62 -14.02 8.24 21.54
CA LEU A 62 -12.84 9.03 21.91
C LEU A 62 -12.67 10.13 20.86
N LEU A 63 -13.39 11.23 21.05
CA LEU A 63 -13.20 12.47 20.31
C LEU A 63 -13.37 13.66 21.26
N HIS A 64 -12.28 14.11 21.90
CA HIS A 64 -11.73 15.46 21.72
C HIS A 64 -10.62 15.81 22.74
N LYS A 65 -9.56 16.40 22.17
CA LYS A 65 -8.72 17.52 22.67
C LYS A 65 -8.11 17.43 24.07
N ALA A 66 -6.77 17.36 24.10
CA ALA A 66 -5.98 18.18 25.01
C ALA A 66 -4.56 18.37 24.47
N THR A 67 -4.16 19.64 24.45
CA THR A 67 -2.86 20.24 24.16
C THR A 67 -1.74 19.63 25.02
N PRO A 68 -0.47 19.56 24.54
CA PRO A 68 0.63 19.06 25.35
C PRO A 68 0.98 20.10 26.42
N THR A 69 0.65 19.82 27.68
CA THR A 69 1.25 20.51 28.82
C THR A 69 1.95 19.44 29.65
N ILE A 70 3.24 19.65 29.85
CA ILE A 70 4.15 18.82 30.64
C ILE A 70 3.63 18.73 32.08
N PRO A 71 3.57 17.54 32.69
CA PRO A 71 3.66 17.45 34.14
C PRO A 71 4.97 16.78 34.56
N GLU A 72 5.55 17.42 35.56
CA GLU A 72 6.68 17.01 36.35
C GLU A 72 6.43 15.68 37.08
N GLU A 73 7.53 15.12 37.56
CA GLU A 73 7.68 13.92 38.37
C GLU A 73 6.65 13.84 39.52
N GLU A 74 5.92 12.72 39.64
CA GLU A 74 5.41 12.23 40.91
C GLU A 74 5.06 10.73 40.84
N GLU A 75 5.14 10.08 41.99
CA GLU A 75 5.58 8.70 42.23
C GLU A 75 4.63 7.57 41.78
N MET A 76 5.22 6.41 41.45
CA MET A 76 4.50 5.15 41.27
C MET A 76 3.98 4.62 42.62
N GLU A 77 2.68 4.76 42.88
CA GLU A 77 1.98 3.96 43.89
C GLU A 77 1.35 2.70 43.27
N THR A 78 1.65 1.57 43.89
CA THR A 78 1.19 0.23 43.49
C THR A 78 -0.26 0.04 43.91
N ILE A 79 -1.22 0.13 42.97
CA ILE A 79 -2.64 -0.16 43.27
C ILE A 79 -2.86 -1.67 43.27
N GLN A 80 -2.98 -2.25 44.46
CA GLN A 80 -3.48 -3.61 44.67
C GLN A 80 -4.98 -3.66 44.33
N LEU A 81 -5.34 -4.46 43.32
CA LEU A 81 -6.73 -4.71 42.95
C LEU A 81 -7.39 -5.67 43.95
N HIS A 82 -8.24 -5.15 44.84
CA HIS A 82 -9.28 -5.94 45.48
C HIS A 82 -10.48 -6.07 44.51
N PRO A 83 -11.00 -7.30 44.25
CA PRO A 83 -12.18 -7.46 43.42
C PRO A 83 -13.42 -7.03 44.21
N LEU A 84 -14.03 -5.92 43.82
CA LEU A 84 -15.41 -5.58 44.21
C LEU A 84 -16.35 -6.44 43.36
N GLN A 85 -16.94 -7.46 43.98
CA GLN A 85 -18.07 -8.20 43.43
C GLN A 85 -19.33 -7.34 43.59
N GLU A 86 -19.67 -6.53 42.59
CA GLU A 86 -21.05 -6.10 42.39
C GLU A 86 -21.78 -7.22 41.64
N GLU A 87 -22.73 -7.87 42.29
CA GLU A 87 -23.64 -8.81 41.63
C GLU A 87 -24.55 -8.03 40.66
N GLU A 88 -24.12 -7.87 39.41
CA GLU A 88 -24.95 -7.32 38.33
C GLU A 88 -26.15 -8.24 38.08
N LYS A 89 -27.35 -7.79 38.44
CA LYS A 89 -28.62 -8.46 38.10
C LYS A 89 -28.79 -8.50 36.57
N GLU A 90 -29.10 -9.68 36.03
CA GLU A 90 -29.56 -9.83 34.65
C GLU A 90 -30.92 -9.13 34.50
N GLU A 91 -30.94 -7.93 33.91
CA GLU A 91 -32.18 -7.23 33.59
C GLU A 91 -32.74 -7.70 32.23
N GLU A 92 -34.05 -7.91 32.17
CA GLU A 92 -34.74 -8.25 30.93
C GLU A 92 -34.89 -7.00 30.04
N GLN A 93 -34.51 -7.12 28.77
CA GLN A 93 -34.49 -6.01 27.81
C GLN A 93 -35.32 -6.34 26.57
N TRP A 94 -36.07 -5.37 26.06
CA TRP A 94 -36.71 -5.44 24.74
C TRP A 94 -35.84 -4.80 23.67
N LEU A 95 -35.71 -5.48 22.53
CA LEU A 95 -34.96 -5.02 21.37
C LEU A 95 -35.88 -5.01 20.14
N LYS A 96 -35.79 -3.96 19.31
CA LYS A 96 -36.40 -3.86 17.98
C LYS A 96 -35.37 -4.34 16.95
N PHE A 97 -35.68 -5.43 16.27
CA PHE A 97 -34.92 -6.01 15.16
C PHE A 97 -35.56 -5.57 13.84
N ASN A 98 -34.86 -4.69 13.12
CA ASN A 98 -35.30 -4.12 11.87
C ASN A 98 -34.18 -4.25 10.82
N ASP A 99 -34.18 -5.35 10.08
CA ASP A 99 -33.11 -5.73 9.15
C ASP A 99 -31.71 -5.70 9.80
N THR A 100 -30.87 -4.75 9.39
CA THR A 100 -29.50 -4.58 9.87
C THR A 100 -29.43 -3.79 11.17
N LEU A 101 -30.54 -3.20 11.62
CA LEU A 101 -30.61 -2.34 12.80
C LEU A 101 -31.23 -3.08 13.98
N VAL A 102 -30.51 -3.10 15.11
CA VAL A 102 -31.01 -3.63 16.38
C VAL A 102 -30.93 -2.53 17.43
N GLU A 103 -32.09 -2.10 17.92
CA GLU A 103 -32.21 -0.97 18.85
C GLU A 103 -32.89 -1.39 20.14
N ARG A 104 -32.54 -0.72 21.24
CA ARG A 104 -33.27 -0.87 22.49
C ARG A 104 -34.68 -0.32 22.32
N PHE A 105 -35.67 -1.14 22.64
CA PHE A 105 -37.07 -0.74 22.61
C PHE A 105 -37.59 -0.64 24.04
N ILE A 106 -38.11 0.53 24.40
CA ILE A 106 -38.81 0.71 25.68
C ILE A 106 -40.26 0.34 25.44
N ILE A 107 -40.68 -0.77 26.04
CA ILE A 107 -42.07 -1.19 26.00
C ILE A 107 -42.83 -0.50 27.15
N ASP A 108 -43.71 0.40 26.77
CA ASP A 108 -44.72 1.00 27.64
C ASP A 108 -46.08 0.96 26.92
N GLU A 109 -47.14 1.37 27.59
CA GLU A 109 -48.50 1.30 27.03
C GLU A 109 -48.64 2.14 25.75
N PHE A 110 -47.97 3.29 25.69
CA PHE A 110 -48.02 4.19 24.55
C PHE A 110 -47.21 3.67 23.36
N THR A 111 -46.00 3.17 23.59
CA THR A 111 -45.15 2.61 22.53
C THR A 111 -45.72 1.31 21.99
N LEU A 112 -46.32 0.47 22.83
CA LEU A 112 -46.99 -0.75 22.41
C LEU A 112 -48.22 -0.45 21.55
N GLU A 113 -49.06 0.51 21.95
CA GLU A 113 -50.19 0.93 21.13
C GLU A 113 -49.72 1.50 19.79
N THR A 114 -48.68 2.33 19.81
CA THR A 114 -48.21 3.03 18.62
C THR A 114 -47.52 2.10 17.63
N GLU A 115 -46.73 1.13 18.09
CA GLU A 115 -45.97 0.25 17.21
C GLU A 115 -46.73 -1.03 16.84
N CYS A 116 -47.66 -1.49 17.68
CA CYS A 116 -48.25 -2.82 17.55
C CYS A 116 -49.77 -2.82 17.35
N PHE A 117 -50.51 -1.85 17.92
CA PHE A 117 -51.97 -1.84 17.84
C PHE A 117 -52.38 -1.08 16.58
N GLY A 118 -52.73 -1.83 15.54
CA GLY A 118 -53.27 -1.27 14.30
C GLY A 118 -54.53 -0.43 14.51
N GLY A 119 -55.15 0.03 13.43
CA GLY A 119 -56.37 0.85 13.51
C GLY A 119 -56.16 2.26 12.98
N SER A 120 -56.99 3.23 13.37
CA SER A 120 -56.95 4.59 12.83
C SER A 120 -56.41 5.60 13.84
N VAL A 121 -55.48 6.44 13.43
CA VAL A 121 -54.93 7.56 14.24
C VAL A 121 -55.59 8.86 13.82
N ARG A 122 -56.03 9.65 14.81
CA ARG A 122 -56.51 11.02 14.59
C ARG A 122 -55.31 11.98 14.72
N SER A 123 -54.99 12.70 13.65
CA SER A 123 -53.94 13.73 13.66
C SER A 123 -54.41 14.97 14.41
N ASN A 124 -53.69 15.38 15.47
CA ASN A 124 -53.90 16.66 16.16
C ASN A 124 -52.95 17.76 15.62
N SER A 125 -52.87 17.91 14.29
CA SER A 125 -52.20 19.08 13.70
C SER A 125 -53.23 20.20 13.53
N SER A 126 -53.21 21.16 14.45
CA SER A 126 -53.96 22.42 14.32
C SER A 126 -53.16 23.39 13.45
N ASP A 127 -53.32 23.31 12.13
CA ASP A 127 -52.80 24.32 11.20
C ASP A 127 -53.88 25.40 11.01
N PRO A 128 -53.64 26.68 11.37
CA PRO A 128 -54.73 27.66 11.55
C PRO A 128 -55.22 28.32 10.25
N VAL A 129 -54.85 27.83 9.06
CA VAL A 129 -55.14 28.56 7.81
C VAL A 129 -56.00 27.80 6.78
N HIS A 130 -56.22 26.48 6.87
CA HIS A 130 -57.08 25.80 5.90
C HIS A 130 -57.90 24.61 6.45
N THR A 131 -59.23 24.75 6.36
CA THR A 131 -60.28 23.69 6.28
C THR A 131 -60.23 22.51 7.26
N SER A 132 -61.25 22.51 8.13
CA SER A 132 -61.62 21.52 9.14
C SER A 132 -62.13 20.19 8.57
N HIS A 133 -61.30 19.13 8.62
CA HIS A 133 -61.74 17.74 8.85
C HIS A 133 -60.62 16.99 9.59
N PRO A 134 -60.88 16.31 10.72
CA PRO A 134 -59.87 15.46 11.36
C PRO A 134 -59.59 14.28 10.44
N GLU A 135 -58.46 14.31 9.74
CA GLU A 135 -58.07 13.26 8.82
C GLU A 135 -57.68 12.02 9.63
N SER A 136 -58.63 11.10 9.78
CA SER A 136 -58.42 9.79 10.40
C SER A 136 -57.59 8.95 9.44
N ARG A 137 -56.31 8.76 9.74
CA ARG A 137 -55.40 7.96 8.90
C ARG A 137 -55.34 6.53 9.45
N VAL A 138 -55.65 5.56 8.60
CA VAL A 138 -55.48 4.13 8.96
C VAL A 138 -53.99 3.84 9.03
N ARG A 139 -53.52 3.28 10.16
CA ARG A 139 -52.16 2.79 10.32
C ARG A 139 -51.90 1.73 9.27
N HIS A 140 -50.80 1.86 8.56
CA HIS A 140 -50.37 0.90 7.55
C HIS A 140 -49.43 -0.17 8.14
N TRP A 141 -49.37 -0.27 9.48
CA TRP A 141 -48.66 -1.31 10.20
C TRP A 141 -49.47 -1.81 11.41
N ASN A 142 -49.27 -3.07 11.77
CA ASN A 142 -49.84 -3.69 12.97
C ASN A 142 -49.07 -4.96 13.35
N ALA A 143 -49.22 -5.39 14.61
CA ALA A 143 -48.75 -6.69 15.05
C ALA A 143 -49.43 -7.79 14.22
N TYR A 144 -48.60 -8.59 13.55
CA TYR A 144 -49.01 -9.73 12.74
C TYR A 144 -48.94 -11.04 13.54
N MET A 145 -47.94 -11.20 14.41
CA MET A 145 -47.75 -12.41 15.21
C MET A 145 -47.23 -12.08 16.62
N LEU A 146 -47.77 -12.76 17.63
CA LEU A 146 -47.36 -12.62 19.03
C LEU A 146 -46.77 -13.94 19.55
N PHE A 147 -45.61 -13.88 20.20
CA PHE A 147 -44.91 -15.03 20.77
C PHE A 147 -44.95 -14.95 22.29
N TYR A 148 -45.35 -16.06 22.91
CA TYR A 148 -45.42 -16.20 24.35
C TYR A 148 -44.64 -17.43 24.84
N GLU A 149 -44.00 -17.31 25.99
CA GLU A 149 -43.29 -18.40 26.68
C GLU A 149 -44.01 -18.76 27.98
N ALA A 150 -44.14 -20.06 28.27
CA ALA A 150 -44.78 -20.53 29.51
C ALA A 150 -43.90 -20.19 30.73
N ALA A 151 -44.46 -19.47 31.71
CA ALA A 151 -43.73 -19.06 32.91
C ALA A 151 -43.29 -20.26 33.78
N ASN A 152 -43.95 -21.41 33.66
CA ASN A 152 -43.71 -22.61 34.47
C ASN A 152 -42.53 -23.46 33.97
N GLU A 153 -42.11 -23.32 32.71
CA GLU A 153 -40.95 -24.06 32.16
C GLU A 153 -39.60 -23.43 32.55
N ILE A 154 -39.59 -22.14 32.89
CA ILE A 154 -38.39 -21.38 33.28
C ILE A 154 -37.69 -22.00 34.51
N LYS A 155 -38.40 -22.76 35.35
CA LYS A 155 -37.84 -23.43 36.53
C LYS A 155 -37.17 -24.78 36.23
N LYS A 156 -37.64 -25.55 35.25
CA LYS A 156 -37.12 -26.92 34.97
C LYS A 156 -35.75 -26.91 34.28
N THR A 157 -35.45 -25.87 33.52
CA THR A 157 -34.16 -25.71 32.81
C THR A 157 -33.02 -25.22 33.69
N GLN A 158 -33.30 -24.75 34.91
CA GLN A 158 -32.28 -24.26 35.86
C GLN A 158 -31.62 -25.36 36.70
N ASP A 159 -32.33 -26.46 37.00
CA ASP A 159 -31.80 -27.53 37.86
C ASP A 159 -30.94 -28.57 37.12
N THR A 160 -31.10 -28.74 35.81
CA THR A 160 -30.37 -29.77 35.03
C THR A 160 -28.97 -29.36 34.57
N ARG A 161 -28.52 -28.13 34.85
CA ARG A 161 -27.18 -27.62 34.44
C ARG A 161 -26.12 -27.63 35.54
N LYS A 162 -26.40 -28.17 36.74
CA LYS A 162 -25.49 -28.10 37.90
C LYS A 162 -24.70 -29.37 38.23
N GLU A 163 -24.81 -30.47 37.47
CA GLU A 163 -24.02 -31.67 37.76
C GLU A 163 -23.18 -32.15 36.58
N GLN A 164 -21.91 -32.44 36.88
CA GLN A 164 -20.87 -33.09 36.08
C GLN A 164 -20.05 -32.20 35.13
N ASP A 165 -19.07 -31.48 35.69
CA ASP A 165 -17.70 -31.61 35.18
C ASP A 165 -16.68 -31.14 36.24
N SER A 166 -15.96 -32.10 36.82
CA SER A 166 -14.82 -31.85 37.72
C SER A 166 -13.55 -31.86 36.86
N PRO A 167 -12.68 -30.83 36.88
CA PRO A 167 -11.46 -30.86 36.08
C PRO A 167 -10.43 -31.80 36.73
N VAL A 168 -10.04 -32.84 36.01
CA VAL A 168 -8.88 -33.67 36.35
C VAL A 168 -7.62 -32.88 36.03
N THR A 169 -6.89 -32.47 37.08
CA THR A 169 -5.60 -31.79 36.97
C THR A 169 -4.53 -32.78 36.49
N VAL A 170 -4.16 -32.71 35.20
CA VAL A 170 -2.93 -33.31 34.68
C VAL A 170 -1.86 -32.23 34.66
N VAL A 171 -0.80 -32.41 35.45
CA VAL A 171 0.35 -31.51 35.51
C VAL A 171 1.33 -31.88 34.38
N PRO A 172 1.66 -30.99 33.42
CA PRO A 172 2.74 -31.23 32.49
C PRO A 172 4.06 -30.69 33.05
N THR A 173 5.05 -31.57 33.06
CA THR A 173 6.46 -31.30 33.34
C THR A 173 7.03 -30.27 32.36
N MET A 174 7.73 -29.29 32.90
CA MET A 174 8.39 -28.20 32.17
C MET A 174 9.50 -28.72 31.25
N SER A 175 9.40 -28.42 29.96
CA SER A 175 10.55 -28.36 29.04
C SER A 175 10.58 -27.00 28.36
N SER A 176 11.72 -26.33 28.50
CA SER A 176 12.00 -25.00 27.99
C SER A 176 12.19 -25.00 26.49
N GLU A 177 11.15 -24.65 25.73
CA GLU A 177 11.18 -24.05 24.39
C GLU A 177 9.74 -24.06 23.89
N ASP A 178 9.00 -22.93 23.92
CA ASP A 178 7.79 -22.74 23.12
C ASP A 178 7.11 -21.37 23.35
N ASN A 179 7.73 -20.30 22.84
CA ASN A 179 7.10 -18.97 22.81
C ASN A 179 5.85 -18.93 21.91
N LEU A 180 5.72 -19.87 20.97
CA LEU A 180 4.56 -19.97 20.07
C LEU A 180 3.35 -20.59 20.78
N SER A 181 3.57 -21.57 21.65
CA SER A 181 2.53 -22.26 22.41
C SER A 181 1.92 -21.34 23.47
N GLN A 182 2.74 -20.49 24.13
CA GLN A 182 2.24 -19.42 25.00
C GLN A 182 1.42 -18.38 24.24
N LEU A 183 1.80 -18.05 22.99
CA LEU A 183 1.03 -17.12 22.17
C LEU A 183 -0.31 -17.74 21.71
N GLN A 184 -0.30 -19.01 21.31
CA GLN A 184 -1.52 -19.76 21.01
C GLN A 184 -2.42 -19.86 22.24
N GLU A 185 -1.87 -20.11 23.42
CA GLU A 185 -2.65 -20.17 24.65
C GLU A 185 -3.25 -18.81 25.02
N LEU A 186 -2.51 -17.71 24.86
CA LEU A 186 -3.02 -16.36 25.07
C LEU A 186 -4.08 -15.95 24.03
N VAL A 187 -3.92 -16.34 22.76
CA VAL A 187 -4.94 -16.16 21.71
C VAL A 187 -6.19 -16.95 22.05
N THR A 188 -6.06 -18.24 22.40
CA THR A 188 -7.18 -19.10 22.80
C THR A 188 -7.89 -18.58 24.07
N LYS A 189 -7.13 -18.02 25.02
CA LYS A 189 -7.64 -17.44 26.27
C LYS A 189 -8.29 -16.07 26.05
N GLY A 190 -7.86 -15.33 25.03
CA GLY A 190 -8.53 -14.11 24.53
C GLY A 190 -9.80 -14.42 23.75
N GLU A 191 -9.80 -15.48 22.93
CA GLU A 191 -10.96 -15.99 22.17
C GLU A 191 -12.08 -16.50 23.10
N LYS A 192 -11.73 -17.04 24.27
CA LYS A 192 -12.67 -17.44 25.33
C LYS A 192 -13.30 -16.28 26.12
N ARG A 193 -12.95 -15.01 25.85
CA ARG A 193 -13.59 -13.82 26.44
C ARG A 193 -14.76 -13.26 25.61
N GLY A 194 -15.24 -14.01 24.61
CA GLY A 194 -16.45 -13.69 23.86
C GLY A 194 -17.72 -14.21 24.53
N VAL A 195 -18.88 -13.71 24.07
CA VAL A 195 -20.24 -14.04 24.55
C VAL A 195 -20.60 -15.54 24.39
N PHE A 196 -19.82 -16.29 23.59
CA PHE A 196 -20.06 -17.70 23.30
C PHE A 196 -19.25 -18.60 24.24
N ASN A 197 -19.84 -18.99 25.37
CA ASN A 197 -19.29 -20.06 26.21
C ASN A 197 -19.19 -21.37 25.42
N ASP A 198 -18.01 -22.01 25.43
CA ASP A 198 -17.54 -23.38 25.05
C ASP A 198 -18.41 -24.36 24.20
N ASN A 199 -19.53 -23.93 23.60
CA ASN A 199 -20.57 -24.77 23.00
C ASN A 199 -20.79 -24.50 21.50
N ILE A 200 -19.93 -23.70 20.86
CA ILE A 200 -20.01 -23.48 19.42
C ILE A 200 -19.30 -24.62 18.67
N PRO A 201 -19.97 -25.32 17.73
CA PRO A 201 -19.30 -26.33 16.90
C PRO A 201 -18.11 -25.74 16.15
N SER A 202 -16.99 -26.47 16.10
CA SER A 202 -15.71 -25.98 15.56
C SER A 202 -15.78 -25.50 14.10
N THR A 203 -16.69 -26.06 13.30
CA THR A 203 -16.94 -25.63 11.92
C THR A 203 -17.58 -24.24 11.86
N ILE A 204 -18.55 -23.97 12.73
CA ILE A 204 -19.21 -22.66 12.84
C ILE A 204 -18.23 -21.65 13.41
N GLN A 205 -17.48 -22.02 14.45
CA GLN A 205 -16.45 -21.17 15.04
C GLN A 205 -15.41 -20.72 14.01
N ARG A 206 -14.94 -21.64 13.16
CA ARG A 206 -13.99 -21.32 12.09
C ARG A 206 -14.60 -20.37 11.05
N SER A 207 -15.85 -20.58 10.66
CA SER A 207 -16.56 -19.68 9.72
C SER A 207 -16.67 -18.26 10.30
N VAL A 208 -17.17 -18.14 11.54
CA VAL A 208 -17.32 -16.87 12.25
C VAL A 208 -15.97 -16.17 12.39
N ASN A 209 -14.91 -16.88 12.77
CA ASN A 209 -13.58 -16.30 12.89
C ASN A 209 -13.05 -15.79 11.54
N THR A 210 -13.28 -16.55 10.47
CA THR A 210 -12.84 -16.15 9.12
C THR A 210 -13.55 -14.88 8.65
N GLU A 211 -14.87 -14.81 8.85
CA GLU A 211 -15.67 -13.63 8.49
C GLU A 211 -15.34 -12.42 9.38
N ASN A 212 -15.13 -12.62 10.68
CA ASN A 212 -14.69 -11.56 11.60
C ASN A 212 -13.31 -11.01 11.23
N LEU A 213 -12.36 -11.87 10.86
CA LEU A 213 -11.04 -11.43 10.40
C LEU A 213 -11.15 -10.62 9.10
N HIS A 214 -12.00 -11.05 8.16
CA HIS A 214 -12.27 -10.29 6.93
C HIS A 214 -12.97 -8.95 7.22
N PHE A 215 -13.91 -8.90 8.17
CA PHE A 215 -14.54 -7.66 8.62
C PHE A 215 -13.54 -6.70 9.28
N MET A 216 -12.69 -7.21 10.18
CA MET A 216 -11.63 -6.43 10.83
C MET A 216 -10.63 -5.89 9.80
N GLN A 217 -10.23 -6.72 8.83
CA GLN A 217 -9.44 -6.28 7.69
C GLN A 217 -10.15 -5.17 6.91
N ASN A 218 -11.41 -5.33 6.53
CA ASN A 218 -12.16 -4.29 5.80
C ASN A 218 -12.34 -3.00 6.61
N ARG A 219 -12.57 -3.10 7.92
CA ARG A 219 -12.68 -1.95 8.81
C ARG A 219 -11.36 -1.21 8.93
N ASP A 220 -10.25 -1.94 9.04
CA ASP A 220 -8.91 -1.37 9.20
C ASP A 220 -8.26 -0.97 7.83
N VAL A 221 -8.82 -1.45 6.70
CA VAL A 221 -8.54 -0.95 5.33
C VAL A 221 -9.03 0.50 5.19
N TYR A 222 -10.14 0.85 5.84
CA TYR A 222 -10.55 2.25 6.07
C TYR A 222 -9.78 2.90 7.22
N CYS A 223 -8.45 2.83 7.13
CA CYS A 223 -7.55 3.57 7.99
C CYS A 223 -7.78 5.06 7.74
N ARG A 224 -8.28 5.76 8.77
CA ARG A 224 -8.54 7.20 8.70
C ARG A 224 -7.27 7.95 8.29
N GLU A 225 -6.11 7.51 8.73
CA GLU A 225 -4.81 8.09 8.41
C GLU A 225 -4.41 7.85 6.95
N TYR A 226 -4.77 6.69 6.37
CA TYR A 226 -4.58 6.38 4.95
C TYR A 226 -5.54 7.18 4.07
N PHE A 227 -6.81 7.25 4.43
CA PHE A 227 -7.77 8.09 3.72
C PHE A 227 -7.56 9.57 3.99
N GLU A 228 -7.00 9.99 5.13
CA GLU A 228 -6.51 11.35 5.36
C GLU A 228 -5.24 11.61 4.55
N PHE A 229 -4.36 10.62 4.34
CA PHE A 229 -3.22 10.75 3.44
C PHE A 229 -3.67 10.90 1.99
N ILE A 230 -4.56 10.04 1.48
CA ILE A 230 -5.14 10.14 0.13
C ILE A 230 -6.03 11.38 0.00
N ARG A 231 -6.80 11.75 1.03
CA ARG A 231 -7.56 13.00 1.10
C ARG A 231 -6.60 14.18 1.09
N ASN A 232 -5.52 14.18 1.86
CA ASN A 232 -4.54 15.27 1.83
C ASN A 232 -3.88 15.35 0.45
N LEU A 233 -3.52 14.22 -0.16
CA LEU A 233 -3.00 14.15 -1.54
C LEU A 233 -3.98 14.74 -2.57
N THR A 234 -5.29 14.56 -2.38
CA THR A 234 -6.37 15.02 -3.28
C THR A 234 -6.93 16.41 -2.91
N PHE A 235 -6.83 16.84 -1.65
CA PHE A 235 -7.21 18.16 -1.08
C PHE A 235 -6.00 19.07 -0.84
N CYS A 236 -4.79 18.68 -1.25
CA CYS A 236 -3.61 19.55 -1.32
C CYS A 236 -3.89 20.83 -2.14
N ASN A 237 -4.93 20.82 -2.97
CA ASN A 237 -5.40 21.99 -3.72
C ASN A 237 -6.34 22.93 -2.94
N ASP A 238 -6.85 22.56 -1.76
CA ASP A 238 -7.86 23.36 -1.03
C ASP A 238 -7.36 23.91 0.32
N SER A 239 -6.29 23.35 0.90
CA SER A 239 -5.81 23.75 2.25
C SER A 239 -4.64 24.74 2.28
N LEU A 240 -4.12 25.20 1.13
CA LEU A 240 -3.16 26.31 1.09
C LEU A 240 -3.82 27.70 1.18
N ALA A 241 -5.15 27.77 1.33
CA ALA A 241 -5.84 29.02 1.60
C ALA A 241 -5.72 29.51 3.05
N ASN A 242 -5.24 28.71 4.01
CA ASN A 242 -5.25 29.09 5.43
C ASN A 242 -4.02 28.65 6.24
N VAL A 243 -2.80 28.86 5.73
CA VAL A 243 -1.62 28.98 6.61
C VAL A 243 -1.13 30.41 6.55
N SER A 244 -1.63 31.21 7.48
CA SER A 244 -1.02 32.48 7.86
C SER A 244 0.42 32.20 8.31
N LEU A 245 1.38 32.72 7.55
CA LEU A 245 2.79 32.76 7.92
C LEU A 245 2.92 33.51 9.26
N ASP A 246 3.43 32.83 10.29
CA ASP A 246 3.97 33.49 11.48
C ASP A 246 5.30 34.17 11.10
N PRO A 247 5.53 35.48 11.38
CA PRO A 247 6.71 36.20 10.93
C PRO A 247 8.03 35.77 11.57
N SER A 248 8.03 34.84 12.52
CA SER A 248 9.28 34.36 13.12
C SER A 248 9.81 33.13 12.39
N GLY A 249 10.68 33.35 11.41
CA GLY A 249 11.41 32.32 10.66
C GLY A 249 12.29 31.45 11.55
N LYS A 250 11.70 30.45 12.20
CA LYS A 250 12.40 29.30 12.79
C LYS A 250 11.97 28.04 12.08
N GLU A 251 12.80 27.64 11.13
CA GLU A 251 12.75 26.39 10.40
C GLU A 251 12.71 25.19 11.36
N CYS A 252 11.73 24.30 11.18
CA CYS A 252 11.84 22.93 11.67
C CYS A 252 12.39 22.07 10.52
N GLY A 253 13.71 22.15 10.31
CA GLY A 253 14.43 21.14 9.56
C GLY A 253 14.36 19.83 10.34
N ARG A 254 13.45 18.93 9.93
CA ARG A 254 13.57 17.52 10.33
C ARG A 254 14.59 16.88 9.41
N ASP A 255 15.78 16.63 9.97
CA ASP A 255 16.79 15.77 9.38
C ASP A 255 16.18 14.41 9.02
N LEU A 256 15.96 14.18 7.71
CA LEU A 256 15.53 12.89 7.15
C LEU A 256 16.71 11.91 6.99
N GLN A 257 17.89 12.24 7.50
CA GLN A 257 19.05 11.33 7.57
C GLN A 257 18.90 10.35 8.73
N GLY A 258 18.03 9.35 8.57
CA GLY A 258 17.90 8.28 9.57
C GLY A 258 16.66 7.41 9.49
N ALA A 259 15.74 7.67 8.55
CA ALA A 259 14.57 6.81 8.38
C ALA A 259 15.02 5.40 7.96
N LYS A 260 14.80 4.41 8.83
CA LYS A 260 14.89 2.99 8.48
C LYS A 260 14.11 2.76 7.17
N PRO A 261 14.59 1.92 6.24
CA PRO A 261 13.86 1.64 5.01
C PRO A 261 12.43 1.22 5.38
N PRO A 262 11.41 1.73 4.67
CA PRO A 262 10.03 1.48 5.03
C PRO A 262 9.78 -0.03 5.04
N LYS A 263 8.96 -0.44 6.02
CA LYS A 263 8.54 -1.82 6.21
C LYS A 263 7.97 -2.33 4.88
N ARG A 264 8.45 -3.49 4.39
CA ARG A 264 7.96 -4.11 3.15
C ARG A 264 6.44 -4.10 3.10
N TRP A 265 5.88 -3.76 1.94
CA TRP A 265 4.45 -3.79 1.72
C TRP A 265 3.88 -5.20 1.95
N SER A 266 2.72 -5.27 2.59
CA SER A 266 1.91 -6.49 2.62
C SER A 266 1.38 -6.81 1.22
N SER A 267 0.99 -8.07 0.96
CA SER A 267 0.46 -8.46 -0.36
C SER A 267 -0.76 -7.63 -0.79
N LEU A 268 -1.56 -7.15 0.17
CA LEU A 268 -2.68 -6.25 -0.10
C LEU A 268 -2.21 -4.85 -0.47
N GLN A 269 -1.25 -4.30 0.29
CA GLN A 269 -0.63 -3.00 -0.01
C GLN A 269 0.04 -2.99 -1.37
N VAL A 270 0.74 -4.06 -1.75
CA VAL A 270 1.33 -4.19 -3.09
C VAL A 270 0.25 -4.03 -4.16
N LYS A 271 -0.91 -4.71 -4.02
CA LYS A 271 -1.99 -4.62 -5.00
C LYS A 271 -2.57 -3.21 -5.12
N GLU A 272 -2.84 -2.54 -4.00
CA GLU A 272 -3.46 -1.21 -4.00
C GLU A 272 -2.47 -0.13 -4.42
N PHE A 273 -1.27 -0.13 -3.85
CA PHE A 273 -0.25 0.88 -4.12
C PHE A 273 0.35 0.73 -5.53
N SER A 274 0.37 -0.48 -6.09
CA SER A 274 0.72 -0.68 -7.51
C SER A 274 -0.21 0.10 -8.45
N ALA A 275 -1.52 0.06 -8.19
CA ALA A 275 -2.49 0.79 -9.00
C ALA A 275 -2.33 2.32 -8.86
N VAL A 276 -2.02 2.79 -7.66
CA VAL A 276 -1.73 4.22 -7.39
C VAL A 276 -0.50 4.69 -8.16
N HIS A 277 0.62 3.97 -8.08
CA HIS A 277 1.85 4.34 -8.77
C HIS A 277 1.71 4.27 -10.30
N SER A 278 0.94 3.30 -10.80
CA SER A 278 0.61 3.21 -12.22
C SER A 278 -0.21 4.42 -12.67
N THR A 279 -1.20 4.85 -11.86
CA THR A 279 -2.01 6.04 -12.14
C THR A 279 -1.16 7.31 -12.09
N LEU A 280 -0.27 7.43 -11.11
CA LEU A 280 0.63 8.57 -10.99
C LEU A 280 1.55 8.69 -12.21
N SER A 281 2.10 7.55 -12.68
CA SER A 281 2.87 7.50 -13.91
C SER A 281 2.08 8.05 -15.10
N LEU A 282 0.82 7.64 -15.26
CA LEU A 282 -0.04 8.16 -16.33
C LEU A 282 -0.28 9.67 -16.20
N LEU A 283 -0.56 10.18 -14.99
CA LEU A 283 -0.82 11.61 -14.78
C LEU A 283 0.41 12.46 -15.08
N VAL A 284 1.58 12.06 -14.57
CA VAL A 284 2.85 12.78 -14.80
C VAL A 284 3.19 12.78 -16.29
N ARG A 285 3.05 11.64 -16.98
CA ARG A 285 3.37 11.50 -18.41
C ARG A 285 2.35 12.14 -19.36
N ASN A 286 1.22 12.64 -18.83
CA ASN A 286 0.23 13.46 -19.53
C ASN A 286 0.32 14.95 -19.14
N THR A 287 1.43 15.37 -18.54
CA THR A 287 1.66 16.76 -18.13
C THR A 287 2.85 17.34 -18.90
N ASN A 288 2.75 18.59 -19.35
CA ASN A 288 3.83 19.25 -20.08
C ASN A 288 5.00 19.63 -19.15
N LEU A 289 6.09 18.87 -19.15
CA LEU A 289 7.26 19.14 -18.31
C LEU A 289 8.36 19.96 -18.98
N SER A 290 8.13 20.49 -20.19
CA SER A 290 9.14 21.24 -20.96
C SER A 290 9.73 22.43 -20.20
N SER A 291 8.96 23.07 -19.31
CA SER A 291 9.43 24.17 -18.45
C SER A 291 10.51 23.79 -17.44
N PHE A 292 10.73 22.49 -17.20
CA PHE A 292 11.73 21.96 -16.27
C PHE A 292 12.96 21.37 -16.97
N GLU A 293 13.02 21.44 -18.30
CA GLU A 293 14.19 21.06 -19.05
C GLU A 293 15.34 22.03 -18.74
N THR A 294 16.48 21.47 -18.36
CA THR A 294 17.69 22.23 -18.00
C THR A 294 18.63 22.43 -19.20
N GLU A 295 18.47 21.62 -20.24
CA GLU A 295 19.26 21.64 -21.46
C GLU A 295 18.32 21.47 -22.65
N THR A 296 18.56 22.18 -23.76
CA THR A 296 17.81 21.96 -24.99
C THR A 296 18.29 20.68 -25.69
N ASP A 297 17.37 19.82 -26.16
CA ASP A 297 17.77 18.70 -27.02
C ASP A 297 18.29 19.26 -28.35
N SER A 298 19.47 18.79 -28.77
CA SER A 298 20.12 19.24 -30.00
C SER A 298 19.59 18.52 -31.25
N ARG A 299 18.77 17.48 -31.08
CA ARG A 299 18.12 16.73 -32.16
C ARG A 299 16.80 17.38 -32.53
N GLU A 300 16.88 18.45 -33.32
CA GLU A 300 15.75 19.19 -33.88
C GLU A 300 14.86 19.94 -32.87
N ILE A 301 14.30 21.06 -33.33
CA ILE A 301 13.47 22.00 -32.54
C ILE A 301 12.13 21.36 -32.08
N HIS A 302 11.84 20.12 -32.48
CA HIS A 302 10.61 19.38 -32.19
C HIS A 302 10.85 17.98 -31.59
N SER A 303 11.99 17.75 -30.93
CA SER A 303 12.24 16.51 -30.19
C SER A 303 11.21 16.31 -29.09
N VAL A 304 10.30 15.34 -29.28
CA VAL A 304 9.26 15.02 -28.31
C VAL A 304 9.81 14.03 -27.30
N ASN A 305 9.53 14.23 -26.01
CA ASN A 305 9.91 13.29 -24.97
C ASN A 305 9.37 11.88 -25.30
N PRO A 306 10.24 10.87 -25.53
CA PRO A 306 9.83 9.57 -26.04
C PRO A 306 9.04 8.74 -25.02
N TYR A 307 9.03 9.16 -23.75
CA TYR A 307 8.27 8.53 -22.68
C TYR A 307 6.88 9.16 -22.51
N MET A 308 6.54 10.19 -23.28
CA MET A 308 5.20 10.75 -23.30
C MET A 308 4.16 9.70 -23.74
N ILE A 309 2.95 9.78 -23.22
CA ILE A 309 1.85 8.95 -23.71
C ILE A 309 1.36 9.55 -25.03
N PRO A 310 1.14 8.76 -26.10
CA PRO A 310 0.74 9.28 -27.40
C PRO A 310 -0.54 10.14 -27.29
N SER A 311 -0.34 11.45 -27.27
CA SER A 311 -1.36 12.50 -27.15
C SER A 311 -0.82 13.73 -27.87
N ASP A 312 -1.69 14.57 -28.42
CA ASP A 312 -1.28 15.81 -29.08
C ASP A 312 -0.56 16.72 -28.06
N ILE A 313 0.70 17.10 -28.32
CA ILE A 313 1.52 17.90 -27.38
C ILE A 313 0.82 19.22 -27.02
N GLU A 314 0.13 19.82 -27.99
CA GLU A 314 -0.64 21.05 -27.82
C GLU A 314 -1.81 20.90 -26.83
N SER A 315 -2.25 19.67 -26.57
CA SER A 315 -3.32 19.36 -25.61
C SER A 315 -2.81 19.13 -24.18
N LEU A 316 -1.50 19.02 -23.97
CA LEU A 316 -0.93 18.78 -22.64
C LEU A 316 -1.06 20.01 -21.75
N GLN A 317 -1.56 19.80 -20.54
CA GLN A 317 -1.65 20.85 -19.54
C GLN A 317 -0.30 21.06 -18.85
N ASN A 318 -0.05 22.30 -18.46
CA ASN A 318 1.08 22.62 -17.58
C ASN A 318 0.87 21.98 -16.19
N PRO A 319 1.95 21.61 -15.50
CA PRO A 319 1.89 21.00 -14.18
C PRO A 319 1.27 21.96 -13.19
N SER A 320 0.43 21.42 -12.31
CA SER A 320 -0.07 22.20 -11.17
C SER A 320 1.10 22.62 -10.26
N PRO A 321 0.96 23.73 -9.50
CA PRO A 321 1.99 24.15 -8.54
C PRO A 321 2.36 23.04 -7.55
N GLY A 322 1.41 22.21 -7.12
CA GLY A 322 1.66 21.06 -6.26
C GLY A 322 2.49 19.97 -6.93
N MET A 323 2.20 19.65 -8.20
CA MET A 323 3.01 18.69 -8.97
C MET A 323 4.45 19.20 -9.17
N HIS A 324 4.62 20.49 -9.48
CA HIS A 324 5.94 21.12 -9.53
C HIS A 324 6.67 20.94 -8.19
N GLN A 325 6.04 21.31 -7.07
CA GLN A 325 6.67 21.16 -5.76
C GLN A 325 7.12 19.72 -5.52
N ILE A 326 6.26 18.73 -5.74
CA ILE A 326 6.59 17.32 -5.48
C ILE A 326 7.70 16.80 -6.41
N LEU A 327 7.64 17.11 -7.72
CA LEU A 327 8.56 16.52 -8.69
C LEU A 327 9.92 17.23 -8.76
N PHE A 328 9.94 18.56 -8.63
CA PHE A 328 11.11 19.37 -8.97
C PHE A 328 11.56 20.38 -7.90
N SER A 329 10.85 20.53 -6.78
CA SER A 329 11.38 21.34 -5.67
C SER A 329 12.54 20.62 -4.98
N VAL A 330 13.51 21.39 -4.48
CA VAL A 330 14.66 20.86 -3.73
C VAL A 330 14.21 20.08 -2.48
N GLU A 331 13.10 20.50 -1.87
CA GLU A 331 12.60 19.95 -0.60
C GLU A 331 11.84 18.63 -0.79
N MET A 332 10.94 18.56 -1.77
CA MET A 332 10.03 17.41 -1.92
C MET A 332 10.44 16.40 -3.00
N SER A 333 11.21 16.81 -4.02
CA SER A 333 11.65 15.90 -5.09
C SER A 333 12.42 14.70 -4.58
N ARG A 334 13.23 14.88 -3.52
CA ARG A 334 13.99 13.81 -2.90
C ARG A 334 13.08 12.75 -2.26
N ALA A 335 12.04 13.17 -1.55
CA ALA A 335 11.10 12.24 -0.93
C ALA A 335 10.33 11.44 -2.00
N PHE A 336 9.91 12.11 -3.08
CA PHE A 336 9.27 11.46 -4.21
C PHE A 336 10.19 10.42 -4.88
N ILE A 337 11.45 10.78 -5.13
CA ILE A 337 12.47 9.90 -5.71
C ILE A 337 12.72 8.68 -4.81
N GLN A 338 12.82 8.88 -3.49
CA GLN A 338 12.98 7.80 -2.52
C GLN A 338 11.78 6.83 -2.52
N GLU A 339 10.57 7.35 -2.60
CA GLU A 339 9.35 6.54 -2.67
C GLU A 339 9.31 5.70 -3.97
N CYS A 340 9.65 6.31 -5.12
CA CYS A 340 9.74 5.60 -6.39
C CYS A 340 10.76 4.45 -6.32
N CYS A 341 11.96 4.72 -5.80
CA CYS A 341 13.01 3.71 -5.65
C CYS A 341 12.60 2.59 -4.68
N SER A 342 11.99 2.92 -3.53
CA SER A 342 11.51 1.92 -2.58
C SER A 342 10.42 1.04 -3.20
N THR A 343 9.52 1.63 -4.00
CA THR A 343 8.43 0.91 -4.66
C THR A 343 8.94 -0.07 -5.73
N LEU A 344 10.00 0.27 -6.48
CA LEU A 344 10.59 -0.62 -7.49
C LEU A 344 11.01 -2.00 -6.92
N ARG A 345 11.29 -2.07 -5.61
CA ARG A 345 11.60 -3.32 -4.91
C ARG A 345 10.38 -4.20 -4.67
N ASP A 346 9.25 -3.60 -4.32
CA ASP A 346 8.12 -4.29 -3.71
C ASP A 346 6.95 -4.51 -4.69
N CYS A 347 6.96 -3.86 -5.86
CA CYS A 347 5.89 -3.96 -6.85
C CYS A 347 6.09 -5.06 -7.91
N ASP A 348 5.01 -5.36 -8.65
CA ASP A 348 5.05 -6.24 -9.82
C ASP A 348 5.78 -5.59 -11.02
N ALA A 349 6.12 -6.41 -12.03
CA ALA A 349 6.87 -5.95 -13.19
C ALA A 349 6.16 -4.85 -14.00
N SER A 350 4.83 -4.89 -14.10
CA SER A 350 4.08 -3.87 -14.86
C SER A 350 4.13 -2.52 -14.16
N THR A 351 4.00 -2.53 -12.84
CA THR A 351 4.09 -1.32 -12.03
C THR A 351 5.51 -0.75 -12.04
N ALA A 352 6.52 -1.62 -11.95
CA ALA A 352 7.92 -1.20 -12.05
C ALA A 352 8.22 -0.51 -13.39
N ASP A 353 7.62 -0.98 -14.48
CA ASP A 353 7.76 -0.40 -15.82
C ASP A 353 7.06 0.96 -15.90
N ALA A 354 5.85 1.08 -15.31
CA ALA A 354 5.16 2.36 -15.22
C ALA A 354 6.00 3.40 -14.45
N ILE A 355 6.58 3.03 -13.31
CA ILE A 355 7.45 3.91 -12.52
C ILE A 355 8.71 4.28 -13.29
N SER A 356 9.36 3.32 -13.97
CA SER A 356 10.58 3.56 -14.73
C SER A 356 10.32 4.50 -15.92
N HIS A 357 9.20 4.35 -16.63
CA HIS A 357 8.80 5.30 -17.67
C HIS A 357 8.49 6.70 -17.12
N MET A 358 7.86 6.81 -15.95
CA MET A 358 7.63 8.10 -15.30
C MET A 358 8.94 8.78 -14.91
N ILE A 359 9.87 8.03 -14.32
CA ILE A 359 11.22 8.49 -14.00
C ILE A 359 11.91 8.98 -15.27
N CYS A 360 11.89 8.20 -16.35
CA CYS A 360 12.54 8.57 -17.59
C CYS A 360 11.91 9.82 -18.22
N TYR A 361 10.58 9.95 -18.13
CA TYR A 361 9.87 11.14 -18.55
C TYR A 361 10.35 12.40 -17.81
N CYS A 362 10.51 12.32 -16.48
CA CYS A 362 11.04 13.42 -15.67
C CYS A 362 12.55 13.68 -15.87
N CYS A 363 13.32 12.68 -16.30
CA CYS A 363 14.77 12.81 -16.54
C CYS A 363 15.11 13.47 -17.88
N TYR A 364 14.22 13.36 -18.87
CA TYR A 364 14.45 13.86 -20.22
C TYR A 364 14.82 15.35 -20.20
N CYS A 365 16.01 15.68 -20.70
CA CYS A 365 16.57 17.03 -20.71
C CYS A 365 16.67 17.72 -19.32
N ASN A 366 16.49 17.00 -18.22
CA ASN A 366 16.52 17.52 -16.85
C ASN A 366 17.71 16.94 -16.06
N GLN A 367 18.78 17.73 -15.95
CA GLN A 367 20.04 17.33 -15.32
C GLN A 367 19.90 17.16 -13.81
N SER A 368 19.15 18.05 -13.16
CA SER A 368 18.96 18.02 -11.70
C SER A 368 18.22 16.77 -11.26
N PHE A 369 17.08 16.50 -11.89
CA PHE A 369 16.29 15.30 -11.59
C PHE A 369 17.07 14.02 -11.94
N SER A 370 17.72 13.99 -13.11
CA SER A 370 18.58 12.87 -13.54
C SER A 370 19.68 12.55 -12.52
N ALA A 371 20.38 13.57 -12.00
CA ALA A 371 21.43 13.36 -11.00
C ALA A 371 20.87 12.80 -9.69
N CYS A 372 19.75 13.35 -9.21
CA CYS A 372 19.12 12.89 -7.97
C CYS A 372 18.63 11.44 -8.05
N ILE A 373 17.96 11.05 -9.13
CA ILE A 373 17.45 9.68 -9.27
C ILE A 373 18.60 8.68 -9.48
N ILE A 374 19.64 9.03 -10.24
CA ILE A 374 20.81 8.14 -10.42
C ILE A 374 21.51 7.93 -9.08
N GLU A 375 21.73 8.99 -8.31
CA GLU A 375 22.36 8.87 -6.99
C GLU A 375 21.53 7.99 -6.04
N GLU A 376 20.20 8.14 -6.02
CA GLU A 376 19.32 7.31 -5.18
C GLU A 376 19.32 5.85 -5.64
N LEU A 377 19.26 5.59 -6.95
CA LEU A 377 19.37 4.23 -7.49
C LEU A 377 20.72 3.59 -7.13
N GLN A 378 21.84 4.33 -7.25
CA GLN A 378 23.17 3.84 -6.89
C GLN A 378 23.34 3.60 -5.38
N ASN A 379 22.74 4.44 -4.54
CA ASN A 379 22.68 4.21 -3.09
C ASN A 379 21.96 2.89 -2.78
N ASN A 380 20.80 2.65 -3.40
CA ASN A 380 20.07 1.39 -3.24
C ASN A 380 20.87 0.20 -3.81
N ILE A 381 21.50 0.35 -4.96
CA ILE A 381 22.41 -0.67 -5.56
C ILE A 381 23.61 -0.97 -4.68
N SER A 382 24.02 -0.08 -3.78
CA SER A 382 25.15 -0.30 -2.85
C SER A 382 24.72 -0.91 -1.52
N THR A 383 23.45 -0.73 -1.11
CA THR A 383 23.00 -1.02 0.26
C THR A 383 21.96 -2.13 0.36
N VAL A 384 21.08 -2.30 -0.64
CA VAL A 384 19.99 -3.29 -0.65
C VAL A 384 20.54 -4.70 -0.92
N PRO A 385 19.97 -5.80 -0.38
CA PRO A 385 20.44 -7.16 -0.64
C PRO A 385 20.56 -7.52 -2.13
N PRO A 386 21.59 -8.28 -2.55
CA PRO A 386 21.86 -8.56 -3.97
C PRO A 386 20.69 -9.19 -4.75
N ASN A 387 19.84 -9.98 -4.10
CA ASN A 387 18.69 -10.64 -4.73
C ASN A 387 17.54 -9.69 -5.09
N GLU A 388 17.62 -8.41 -4.72
CA GLU A 388 16.62 -7.38 -4.98
C GLU A 388 17.13 -6.30 -5.95
N LEU A 389 18.36 -6.44 -6.48
CA LEU A 389 18.99 -5.41 -7.30
C LEU A 389 18.45 -5.32 -8.73
N LYS A 390 17.76 -6.36 -9.20
CA LYS A 390 17.31 -6.46 -10.59
C LYS A 390 16.46 -5.26 -11.04
N SER A 391 15.49 -4.84 -10.24
CA SER A 391 14.61 -3.70 -10.57
C SER A 391 15.38 -2.38 -10.64
N TYR A 392 16.35 -2.16 -9.73
CA TYR A 392 17.17 -0.97 -9.72
C TYR A 392 18.10 -0.89 -10.93
N PHE A 393 18.76 -2.00 -11.30
CA PHE A 393 19.59 -2.06 -12.51
C PHE A 393 18.77 -1.89 -13.78
N LYS A 394 17.52 -2.39 -13.81
CA LYS A 394 16.59 -2.16 -14.92
C LYS A 394 16.26 -0.67 -15.07
N ALA A 395 15.77 -0.04 -14.00
CA ALA A 395 15.43 1.38 -14.00
C ALA A 395 16.65 2.27 -14.35
N LEU A 396 17.82 1.97 -13.78
CA LEU A 396 19.07 2.67 -14.12
C LEU A 396 19.44 2.51 -15.59
N THR A 397 19.26 1.31 -16.15
CA THR A 397 19.49 1.09 -17.59
C THR A 397 18.58 1.96 -18.43
N GLU A 398 17.28 2.01 -18.14
CA GLU A 398 16.32 2.84 -18.89
C GLU A 398 16.70 4.32 -18.84
N VAL A 399 17.08 4.83 -17.65
CA VAL A 399 17.56 6.21 -17.48
C VAL A 399 18.82 6.50 -18.31
N LEU A 400 19.74 5.55 -18.43
CA LEU A 400 20.95 5.69 -19.25
C LEU A 400 20.71 5.55 -20.75
N LEU A 401 19.64 4.86 -21.13
CA LEU A 401 19.21 4.72 -22.52
C LEU A 401 18.36 5.89 -23.00
N ILE A 402 17.92 6.80 -22.11
CA ILE A 402 17.29 8.05 -22.51
C ILE A 402 18.23 8.75 -23.48
N GLU A 403 17.72 8.84 -24.69
CA GLU A 403 18.33 9.48 -25.82
C GLU A 403 17.93 10.95 -25.73
N ASP A 404 18.85 11.81 -25.26
CA ASP A 404 18.74 13.28 -25.16
C ASP A 404 20.15 13.91 -25.12
N SER A 405 20.24 15.23 -24.92
CA SER A 405 21.52 15.98 -24.79
C SER A 405 22.34 15.62 -23.54
N LEU A 406 21.72 15.01 -22.53
CA LEU A 406 22.30 14.65 -21.24
C LEU A 406 22.77 13.18 -21.16
N GLN A 407 22.50 12.34 -22.16
CA GLN A 407 22.81 10.91 -22.14
C GLN A 407 24.28 10.61 -21.77
N SER A 408 25.24 11.29 -22.40
CA SER A 408 26.67 11.09 -22.11
C SER A 408 27.03 11.49 -20.68
N LYS A 409 26.42 12.58 -20.16
CA LYS A 409 26.63 13.03 -18.78
C LYS A 409 26.08 12.00 -17.78
N ARG A 410 24.89 11.43 -18.04
CA ARG A 410 24.30 10.37 -17.20
C ARG A 410 25.18 9.11 -17.16
N ILE A 411 25.70 8.68 -18.31
CA ILE A 411 26.61 7.53 -18.42
C ILE A 411 27.89 7.78 -17.62
N GLN A 412 28.53 8.93 -17.82
CA GLN A 412 29.76 9.29 -17.09
C GLN A 412 29.51 9.34 -15.57
N PHE A 413 28.46 10.03 -15.14
CA PHE A 413 28.09 10.16 -13.73
C PHE A 413 27.83 8.79 -13.08
N THR A 414 27.19 7.87 -13.80
CA THR A 414 26.86 6.53 -13.27
C THR A 414 28.09 5.62 -13.21
N LEU A 415 28.90 5.59 -14.26
CA LEU A 415 30.00 4.64 -14.37
C LEU A 415 31.26 5.12 -13.64
N ALA A 416 31.64 6.40 -13.78
CA ALA A 416 32.83 6.98 -13.15
C ALA A 416 32.55 7.76 -11.86
N GLY A 417 31.27 8.03 -11.56
CA GLY A 417 30.85 8.68 -10.32
C GLY A 417 30.67 10.19 -10.43
N GLY A 418 29.90 10.73 -9.48
CA GLY A 418 29.73 12.17 -9.32
C GLY A 418 30.90 12.82 -8.58
N LYS A 419 31.03 14.15 -8.73
CA LYS A 419 32.08 14.94 -8.07
C LYS A 419 32.11 14.80 -6.54
N TYR A 420 30.95 14.62 -5.93
CA TYR A 420 30.79 14.58 -4.47
C TYR A 420 30.71 13.18 -3.88
N LYS A 421 30.31 12.18 -4.69
CA LYS A 421 30.10 10.79 -4.27
C LYS A 421 30.66 9.79 -5.28
N PRO A 422 31.98 9.81 -5.55
CA PRO A 422 32.59 8.89 -6.52
C PRO A 422 32.46 7.40 -6.10
N GLU A 423 32.28 7.14 -4.80
CA GLU A 423 32.13 5.81 -4.22
C GLU A 423 30.89 5.06 -4.69
N LEU A 424 29.85 5.78 -5.12
CA LEU A 424 28.59 5.21 -5.61
C LEU A 424 28.66 4.73 -7.06
N SER A 425 29.75 5.05 -7.77
CA SER A 425 29.93 4.64 -9.15
C SER A 425 29.88 3.12 -9.31
N ILE A 426 29.36 2.65 -10.45
CA ILE A 426 29.22 1.21 -10.69
C ILE A 426 30.59 0.51 -10.72
N PHE A 427 31.60 1.15 -11.33
CA PHE A 427 32.95 0.59 -11.33
C PHE A 427 33.53 0.51 -9.91
N LYS A 428 33.31 1.52 -9.06
CA LYS A 428 33.76 1.44 -7.66
C LYS A 428 33.00 0.37 -6.89
N THR A 429 31.69 0.24 -7.09
CA THR A 429 30.86 -0.81 -6.50
C THR A 429 31.39 -2.22 -6.84
N ILE A 430 31.77 -2.46 -8.10
CA ILE A 430 32.37 -3.72 -8.56
C ILE A 430 33.72 -3.98 -7.86
N GLN A 431 34.52 -2.94 -7.64
CA GLN A 431 35.85 -3.06 -7.04
C GLN A 431 35.82 -3.25 -5.51
N THR A 432 34.88 -2.61 -4.80
CA THR A 432 34.90 -2.54 -3.33
C THR A 432 33.88 -3.43 -2.64
N SER A 433 32.86 -3.92 -3.34
CA SER A 433 31.86 -4.79 -2.72
C SER A 433 32.48 -6.10 -2.25
N SER A 434 32.05 -6.60 -1.09
CA SER A 434 32.38 -7.94 -0.60
C SER A 434 31.41 -9.01 -1.12
N GLU A 435 30.26 -8.60 -1.68
CA GLU A 435 29.19 -9.49 -2.09
C GLU A 435 29.34 -9.91 -3.54
N SER A 436 29.70 -11.17 -3.76
CA SER A 436 29.98 -11.70 -5.11
C SER A 436 28.80 -11.52 -6.09
N LYS A 437 27.56 -11.59 -5.60
CA LYS A 437 26.35 -11.38 -6.43
C LYS A 437 26.13 -9.92 -6.84
N ARG A 438 26.52 -8.96 -5.99
CA ARG A 438 26.47 -7.53 -6.30
C ARG A 438 27.50 -7.19 -7.37
N ILE A 439 28.74 -7.70 -7.20
CA ILE A 439 29.82 -7.56 -8.18
C ILE A 439 29.38 -8.14 -9.53
N TYR A 440 28.89 -9.38 -9.55
CA TYR A 440 28.41 -10.03 -10.77
C TYR A 440 27.31 -9.23 -11.48
N GLN A 441 26.31 -8.74 -10.74
CA GLN A 441 25.24 -7.93 -11.33
C GLN A 441 25.75 -6.59 -11.87
N GLY A 442 26.71 -5.96 -11.20
CA GLY A 442 27.40 -4.78 -11.73
C GLY A 442 28.13 -5.07 -13.05
N ILE A 443 28.83 -6.20 -13.14
CA ILE A 443 29.51 -6.63 -14.38
C ILE A 443 28.48 -6.91 -15.49
N LYS A 444 27.41 -7.64 -15.18
CA LYS A 444 26.34 -7.92 -16.13
C LYS A 444 25.65 -6.63 -16.61
N PHE A 445 25.49 -5.65 -15.73
CA PHE A 445 24.95 -4.34 -16.07
C PHE A 445 25.87 -3.60 -17.05
N ILE A 446 27.18 -3.46 -16.78
CA ILE A 446 28.09 -2.72 -17.68
C ILE A 446 28.18 -3.38 -19.06
N VAL A 447 28.24 -4.71 -19.13
CA VAL A 447 28.29 -5.48 -20.38
C VAL A 447 26.98 -5.30 -21.16
N GLY A 448 25.85 -5.51 -20.49
CA GLY A 448 24.54 -5.33 -21.11
C GLY A 448 24.26 -3.90 -21.54
N LEU A 449 24.83 -2.89 -20.86
CA LEU A 449 24.72 -1.49 -21.26
C LEU A 449 25.57 -1.19 -22.50
N ALA A 450 26.79 -1.70 -22.57
CA ALA A 450 27.66 -1.56 -23.75
C ALA A 450 27.04 -2.16 -25.01
N ASN A 451 26.31 -3.27 -24.88
CA ASN A 451 25.61 -3.91 -26.00
C ASN A 451 24.38 -3.12 -26.49
N ARG A 452 23.82 -2.21 -25.68
CA ARG A 452 22.60 -1.46 -25.99
C ARG A 452 22.85 0.02 -26.31
N CYS A 453 23.96 0.60 -25.87
CA CYS A 453 24.28 2.01 -26.08
C CYS A 453 25.72 2.21 -26.52
N PHE A 454 25.91 2.73 -27.74
CA PHE A 454 27.23 2.97 -28.32
C PHE A 454 28.05 3.97 -27.49
N LYS A 455 27.43 5.05 -26.99
CA LYS A 455 28.11 6.03 -26.12
C LYS A 455 28.61 5.39 -24.83
N ALA A 456 27.84 4.47 -24.27
CA ALA A 456 28.24 3.72 -23.09
C ALA A 456 29.37 2.73 -23.40
N ARG A 457 29.30 2.03 -24.54
CA ARG A 457 30.37 1.14 -25.02
C ARG A 457 31.68 1.89 -25.18
N ASP A 458 31.67 3.04 -25.86
CA ASP A 458 32.86 3.85 -26.06
C ASP A 458 33.44 4.37 -24.73
N PHE A 459 32.58 4.81 -23.80
CA PHE A 459 33.01 5.20 -22.46
C PHE A 459 33.62 4.04 -21.68
N ILE A 460 33.00 2.85 -21.69
CA ILE A 460 33.48 1.65 -20.99
C ILE A 460 34.83 1.19 -21.56
N LEU A 461 34.99 1.20 -22.88
CA LEU A 461 36.26 0.87 -23.53
C LEU A 461 37.35 1.88 -23.17
N ALA A 462 37.01 3.16 -23.04
CA ALA A 462 37.96 4.17 -22.52
C ALA A 462 38.37 3.91 -21.05
N GLN A 463 37.58 3.16 -20.27
CA GLN A 463 37.90 2.72 -18.91
C GLN A 463 38.53 1.31 -18.88
N GLY A 464 39.49 1.05 -19.77
CA GLY A 464 40.06 -0.27 -20.01
C GLY A 464 40.58 -0.99 -18.76
N GLU A 465 41.27 -0.30 -17.85
CA GLU A 465 41.77 -0.88 -16.60
C GLU A 465 40.64 -1.39 -15.70
N GLN A 466 39.54 -0.63 -15.60
CA GLN A 466 38.40 -0.99 -14.77
C GLN A 466 37.64 -2.18 -15.38
N LEU A 467 37.51 -2.21 -16.71
CA LEU A 467 36.94 -3.33 -17.44
C LEU A 467 37.78 -4.60 -17.27
N GLN A 468 39.11 -4.51 -17.44
CA GLN A 468 40.05 -5.63 -17.23
C GLN A 468 39.95 -6.19 -15.81
N THR A 469 39.87 -5.31 -14.80
CA THR A 469 39.69 -5.69 -13.39
C THR A 469 38.38 -6.46 -13.18
N ALA A 470 37.28 -5.95 -13.74
CA ALA A 470 35.96 -6.57 -13.65
C ALA A 470 35.94 -7.97 -14.31
N VAL A 471 36.45 -8.09 -15.53
CA VAL A 471 36.48 -9.37 -16.27
C VAL A 471 37.39 -10.39 -15.59
N SER A 472 38.57 -9.95 -15.10
CA SER A 472 39.49 -10.81 -14.35
C SER A 472 38.85 -11.35 -13.08
N TRP A 473 38.08 -10.51 -12.37
CA TRP A 473 37.31 -10.95 -11.21
C TRP A 473 36.29 -12.03 -11.59
N LEU A 474 35.49 -11.82 -12.64
CA LEU A 474 34.45 -12.77 -13.07
C LEU A 474 35.06 -14.10 -13.52
N ARG A 475 36.12 -14.04 -14.32
CA ARG A 475 36.88 -15.22 -14.79
C ARG A 475 37.41 -16.04 -13.62
N ARG A 476 38.04 -15.38 -12.64
CA ARG A 476 38.54 -16.05 -11.42
C ARG A 476 37.39 -16.67 -10.63
N LYS A 477 36.27 -15.96 -10.47
CA LYS A 477 35.12 -16.43 -9.68
C LYS A 477 34.43 -17.64 -10.31
N ILE A 478 34.32 -17.69 -11.63
CA ILE A 478 33.75 -18.83 -12.36
C ILE A 478 34.67 -20.06 -12.26
N ASN A 479 35.99 -19.88 -12.27
CA ASN A 479 36.99 -20.96 -12.23
C ASN A 479 37.43 -21.37 -10.81
N ASP A 480 36.84 -20.81 -9.76
CA ASP A 480 37.18 -21.11 -8.37
C ASP A 480 36.91 -22.60 -8.05
N HIS A 481 37.82 -23.32 -7.38
CA HIS A 481 37.76 -24.79 -7.27
C HIS A 481 36.78 -25.32 -6.22
N SER A 482 35.92 -24.47 -5.65
CA SER A 482 34.93 -24.84 -4.62
C SER A 482 33.64 -25.47 -5.18
N TRP A 483 33.56 -25.69 -6.49
CA TRP A 483 32.39 -26.28 -7.13
C TRP A 483 32.37 -27.80 -6.99
N SER A 484 31.24 -28.36 -6.52
CA SER A 484 30.95 -29.77 -6.73
C SER A 484 30.68 -30.00 -8.23
N HIS A 485 31.15 -31.14 -8.77
CA HIS A 485 31.02 -31.55 -10.18
C HIS A 485 29.56 -31.79 -10.66
N ALA A 486 28.56 -31.28 -9.94
CA ALA A 486 27.15 -31.49 -10.24
C ALA A 486 26.55 -30.26 -10.94
N SER A 487 26.49 -30.34 -12.28
CA SER A 487 25.62 -29.58 -13.21
C SER A 487 25.58 -28.05 -13.11
N ALA A 488 25.86 -27.37 -14.22
CA ALA A 488 25.54 -25.96 -14.39
C ALA A 488 24.05 -25.72 -14.08
N PHE A 489 23.75 -24.86 -13.11
CA PHE A 489 22.37 -24.54 -12.75
C PHE A 489 21.77 -23.60 -13.82
N SER A 490 20.51 -23.86 -14.21
CA SER A 490 19.77 -23.04 -15.18
C SER A 490 19.34 -21.67 -14.60
N PHE A 491 19.24 -21.54 -13.28
CA PHE A 491 18.81 -20.31 -12.61
C PHE A 491 19.94 -19.29 -12.45
N SER A 492 19.72 -18.03 -12.85
CA SER A 492 20.69 -16.93 -12.73
C SER A 492 21.05 -16.57 -11.28
N ASN A 493 22.28 -16.09 -11.06
CA ASN A 493 22.72 -15.53 -9.77
C ASN A 493 21.97 -14.27 -9.33
N GLU A 494 21.27 -13.59 -10.24
CA GLU A 494 20.42 -12.43 -9.94
C GLU A 494 19.23 -12.79 -9.04
N SER A 495 18.62 -13.96 -9.27
CA SER A 495 17.36 -14.37 -8.63
C SER A 495 17.57 -15.36 -7.48
N SER A 496 18.79 -15.86 -7.32
CA SER A 496 19.11 -16.89 -6.33
C SER A 496 19.19 -16.30 -4.93
N THR A 497 18.59 -16.96 -3.93
CA THR A 497 18.73 -16.62 -2.50
C THR A 497 19.96 -17.27 -1.85
N SER A 498 20.69 -18.13 -2.58
CA SER A 498 21.92 -18.77 -2.09
C SER A 498 22.97 -17.74 -1.65
N LYS A 499 23.65 -17.95 -0.53
CA LYS A 499 24.80 -17.11 -0.15
C LYS A 499 26.02 -17.35 -1.05
N ILE A 500 26.07 -18.52 -1.70
CA ILE A 500 27.16 -18.95 -2.55
C ILE A 500 26.86 -18.53 -3.98
N PHE A 501 27.82 -17.86 -4.63
CA PHE A 501 27.80 -17.60 -6.08
C PHE A 501 27.68 -18.94 -6.81
N GLN A 502 26.95 -19.03 -7.93
CA GLN A 502 26.76 -20.28 -8.69
C GLN A 502 27.33 -20.18 -10.12
N ARG A 503 27.96 -21.25 -10.62
CA ARG A 503 28.29 -21.33 -12.05
C ARG A 503 27.00 -21.59 -12.82
N THR A 504 26.60 -20.61 -13.62
CA THR A 504 25.33 -20.60 -14.36
C THR A 504 25.62 -20.25 -15.82
N ILE A 505 24.72 -20.65 -16.74
CA ILE A 505 24.84 -20.32 -18.16
C ILE A 505 24.91 -18.79 -18.34
N SER A 506 24.00 -18.05 -17.70
CA SER A 506 24.02 -16.58 -17.75
C SER A 506 25.34 -15.97 -17.28
N ALA A 507 26.04 -16.57 -16.31
CA ALA A 507 27.33 -16.05 -15.86
C ALA A 507 28.45 -16.33 -16.88
N GLN A 508 28.39 -17.46 -17.57
CA GLN A 508 29.28 -17.77 -18.68
C GLN A 508 29.04 -16.84 -19.87
N ASP A 509 27.78 -16.64 -20.26
CA ASP A 509 27.41 -15.73 -21.36
C ASP A 509 27.90 -14.30 -21.06
N THR A 510 27.70 -13.83 -19.82
CA THR A 510 28.21 -12.52 -19.37
C THR A 510 29.73 -12.45 -19.46
N LEU A 511 30.45 -13.51 -19.11
CA LEU A 511 31.91 -13.56 -19.22
C LEU A 511 32.36 -13.53 -20.69
N ASP A 512 31.67 -14.26 -21.57
CA ASP A 512 31.99 -14.34 -22.99
C ASP A 512 31.78 -12.98 -23.68
N GLU A 513 30.67 -12.31 -23.39
CA GLU A 513 30.41 -10.94 -23.85
C GLU A 513 31.44 -9.94 -23.29
N ALA A 514 31.82 -10.05 -22.02
CA ALA A 514 32.83 -9.18 -21.44
C ALA A 514 34.23 -9.39 -22.04
N ASN A 515 34.60 -10.63 -22.36
CA ASN A 515 35.82 -10.93 -23.10
C ASN A 515 35.78 -10.35 -24.52
N ALA A 516 34.62 -10.34 -25.18
CA ALA A 516 34.48 -9.72 -26.49
C ALA A 516 34.75 -8.20 -26.45
N LEU A 517 34.29 -7.51 -25.40
CA LEU A 517 34.61 -6.10 -25.17
C LEU A 517 36.12 -5.88 -24.93
N LEU A 518 36.79 -6.76 -24.19
CA LEU A 518 38.24 -6.67 -24.00
C LEU A 518 39.03 -6.89 -25.30
N ASN A 519 38.63 -7.87 -26.10
CA ASN A 519 39.26 -8.12 -27.40
C ASN A 519 39.09 -6.91 -28.34
N GLU A 520 37.93 -6.23 -28.28
CA GLU A 520 37.72 -4.98 -29.01
C GLU A 520 38.64 -3.86 -28.52
N LEU A 521 38.83 -3.73 -27.20
CA LEU A 521 39.76 -2.76 -26.62
C LEU A 521 41.19 -2.98 -27.13
N GLU A 522 41.67 -4.23 -27.08
CA GLU A 522 42.99 -4.61 -27.59
C GLU A 522 43.12 -4.34 -29.10
N ALA A 523 42.04 -4.55 -29.86
CA ALA A 523 41.98 -4.23 -31.28
C ALA A 523 42.00 -2.70 -31.56
N ARG A 524 41.48 -1.86 -30.65
CA ARG A 524 41.56 -0.40 -30.74
C ARG A 524 42.97 0.10 -30.40
N ASP A 525 43.58 -0.45 -29.35
CA ASP A 525 44.94 -0.08 -28.93
C ASP A 525 45.99 -0.47 -29.97
N SER A 526 45.84 -1.63 -30.60
CA SER A 526 46.73 -2.09 -31.69
C SER A 526 46.60 -1.27 -32.98
N ARG A 527 45.50 -0.54 -33.16
CA ARG A 527 45.28 0.38 -34.30
C ARG A 527 45.69 1.82 -34.01
N ALA A 528 46.06 2.16 -32.78
CA ALA A 528 46.53 3.50 -32.45
C ALA A 528 47.89 3.75 -33.14
N PRO A 529 48.04 4.83 -33.93
CA PRO A 529 49.31 5.13 -34.58
C PRO A 529 50.38 5.42 -33.52
N ASN A 530 51.50 4.69 -33.59
CA ASN A 530 52.68 4.91 -32.75
C ASN A 530 53.11 6.39 -32.80
N PRO A 531 53.18 7.12 -31.67
CA PRO A 531 53.73 8.48 -31.64
C PRO A 531 55.28 8.51 -31.76
N SER A 532 55.91 7.37 -32.06
CA SER A 532 57.37 7.17 -32.00
C SER A 532 57.99 6.80 -33.34
N LEU A 533 57.54 7.39 -34.45
CA LEU A 533 58.26 7.36 -35.73
C LEU A 533 58.12 8.71 -36.46
N THR A 534 58.67 9.77 -35.86
CA THR A 534 59.04 10.98 -36.60
C THR A 534 60.42 10.76 -37.20
N THR A 535 60.50 10.01 -38.30
CA THR A 535 61.71 9.97 -39.12
C THR A 535 61.81 11.27 -39.90
N THR A 536 62.82 12.05 -39.53
CA THR A 536 63.43 13.11 -40.31
C THR A 536 63.61 12.71 -41.77
N SER A 537 63.03 13.47 -42.70
CA SER A 537 63.56 13.59 -44.06
C SER A 537 63.46 15.05 -44.51
N THR A 538 64.60 15.71 -44.43
CA THR A 538 64.89 16.99 -45.07
C THR A 538 65.28 16.70 -46.52
N THR A 539 64.62 17.31 -47.51
CA THR A 539 65.23 18.07 -48.64
C THR A 539 64.19 18.48 -49.71
N SER A 540 63.94 19.79 -49.75
CA SER A 540 63.81 20.69 -50.92
C SER A 540 63.43 20.13 -52.31
N SER A 541 62.37 20.67 -52.94
CA SER A 541 62.46 21.87 -53.82
C SER A 541 61.15 22.18 -54.61
N SER A 542 60.75 23.45 -54.54
CA SER A 542 60.12 24.34 -55.55
C SER A 542 58.89 23.91 -56.39
N SER A 543 57.76 24.62 -56.21
CA SER A 543 57.23 25.67 -57.13
C SER A 543 55.72 25.87 -56.88
N SER A 544 55.33 26.99 -56.26
CA SER A 544 54.68 28.15 -56.90
C SER A 544 53.31 27.84 -57.55
N PHE A 545 52.20 28.34 -56.98
CA PHE A 545 51.47 29.50 -57.51
C PHE A 545 50.27 29.90 -56.64
N LYS A 546 50.05 31.22 -56.59
CA LYS A 546 49.06 31.98 -55.82
C LYS A 546 47.63 31.72 -56.32
N SER A 547 46.65 31.70 -55.41
CA SER A 547 45.24 31.96 -55.76
C SER A 547 44.85 33.35 -55.25
N SER A 548 44.66 34.27 -56.19
CA SER A 548 44.10 35.59 -55.98
C SER A 548 42.58 35.53 -56.20
N ARG A 549 41.85 36.26 -55.36
CA ARG A 549 40.45 36.66 -55.55
C ARG A 549 40.28 37.56 -56.78
N GLU A 550 39.18 37.39 -57.50
CA GLU A 550 38.34 38.38 -58.22
C GLU A 550 37.22 37.56 -58.94
N SER A 551 35.94 37.66 -58.60
CA SER A 551 34.92 38.66 -58.99
C SER A 551 34.71 38.84 -60.51
N GLY A 552 33.44 38.78 -60.95
CA GLY A 552 32.99 39.14 -62.30
C GLY A 552 32.17 38.02 -62.98
N ASN A 553 30.85 37.94 -62.85
CA ASN A 553 29.80 38.70 -63.58
C ASN A 553 29.36 38.02 -64.90
N THR A 554 28.09 38.31 -65.29
CA THR A 554 27.35 38.03 -66.57
C THR A 554 26.29 36.90 -66.53
N PRO A 555 25.24 36.93 -67.39
CA PRO A 555 24.04 37.77 -67.19
C PRO A 555 22.68 37.09 -67.53
N GLY A 556 21.59 37.65 -66.97
CA GLY A 556 20.40 38.10 -67.70
C GLY A 556 19.46 37.13 -68.43
N GLY A 557 18.23 37.02 -67.90
CA GLY A 557 16.95 36.99 -68.64
C GLY A 557 16.24 35.62 -68.71
N ASN A 558 14.92 35.48 -68.70
CA ASN A 558 13.78 36.39 -68.51
C ASN A 558 12.49 35.52 -68.61
N ILE A 559 11.44 35.79 -67.79
CA ILE A 559 9.95 35.55 -67.96
C ILE A 559 9.48 34.09 -68.21
N GLU A 560 8.35 33.51 -67.75
CA GLU A 560 6.95 33.84 -67.40
C GLU A 560 6.46 32.78 -66.37
N GLY A 561 5.44 32.94 -65.52
CA GLY A 561 4.44 34.00 -65.26
C GLY A 561 3.64 33.62 -64.02
#